data_AF-A0AAU1FAA7-F1
#
_entry.id   AF-A0AAU1FAA7-F1
#
_cell.length_a   1.000
_cell.length_b   1.000
_cell.length_c   1.000
_cell.angle_alpha   90.00
_cell.angle_beta   90.00
_cell.angle_gamma   90.00
#
_symmetry.space_group_name_H-M   'P 1'
#
loop_
_entity.id
_entity.type
_entity.pdbx_description
1 polymer ?
#
loop_
_entity_poly.entity_id
_entity_poly.type
_entity_poly.pdbx_seq_one_letter_code
_entity_poly.pdbx_strand_id
1 'polypeptide(L)'
;MDDSISGDARLALDLALTIRHDGHGGVADDLTDPSGLTAWVQAHPDALPGAGRFVADPVTLTAVRDVRAAVRALFARAVRPGEPSPADAARLLPVPQAVERLNTAVALVPTVPVLGWAEDADPVVRQEAVGADAPLPALLARAAVAFLASPDRQRLRACHAPRCVRYFIKEHPRQEWCKPSCGNRARVARHHERHKKSA
;
A
#
# COMPACT_ATOMS: atom_id res chain seq x y z
N MET A 1 -15.45 9.66 15.86
CA MET A 1 -14.88 8.78 14.82
C MET A 1 -13.40 9.06 14.83
N ASP A 2 -12.59 8.08 15.18
CA ASP A 2 -11.14 8.21 15.09
C ASP A 2 -10.79 8.28 13.59
N ASP A 3 -10.43 9.47 13.11
CA ASP A 3 -10.07 9.72 11.70
C ASP A 3 -8.65 9.18 11.37
N SER A 4 -7.96 8.58 12.36
CA SER A 4 -6.65 7.98 12.20
C SER A 4 -6.71 6.76 11.29
N ILE A 5 -5.79 6.72 10.34
CA ILE A 5 -5.56 5.59 9.44
C ILE A 5 -5.18 4.36 10.28
N SER A 6 -5.86 3.22 10.04
CA SER A 6 -5.55 1.97 10.73
C SER A 6 -4.13 1.47 10.45
N GLY A 7 -3.59 0.63 11.34
CA GLY A 7 -2.26 0.01 11.15
C GLY A 7 -2.18 -0.80 9.85
N ASP A 8 -3.23 -1.56 9.54
CA ASP A 8 -3.36 -2.32 8.29
C ASP A 8 -3.32 -1.42 7.06
N ALA A 9 -4.03 -0.29 7.11
CA ALA A 9 -4.06 0.69 6.03
C ALA A 9 -2.68 1.35 5.81
N ARG A 10 -1.95 1.67 6.89
CA ARG A 10 -0.56 2.17 6.78
C ARG A 10 0.35 1.12 6.16
N LEU A 11 0.33 -0.11 6.66
CA LEU A 11 1.21 -1.18 6.16
C LEU A 11 0.95 -1.53 4.69
N ALA A 12 -0.33 -1.64 4.29
CA ALA A 12 -0.71 -1.88 2.90
C ALA A 12 -0.28 -0.73 1.97
N LEU A 13 -0.43 0.52 2.44
CA LEU A 13 0.01 1.69 1.70
C LEU A 13 1.55 1.73 1.59
N ASP A 14 2.28 1.53 2.68
CA ASP A 14 3.75 1.56 2.70
C ASP A 14 4.35 0.48 1.79
N LEU A 15 3.75 -0.72 1.74
CA LEU A 15 4.16 -1.75 0.76
C LEU A 15 4.00 -1.24 -0.68
N ALA A 16 2.87 -0.63 -1.02
CA ALA A 16 2.64 -0.07 -2.36
C ALA A 16 3.61 1.08 -2.69
N LEU A 17 4.07 1.80 -1.67
CA LEU A 17 4.95 2.98 -1.77
C LEU A 17 6.43 2.66 -1.93
N THR A 18 6.83 1.40 -1.82
CA THR A 18 8.17 0.91 -2.25
C THR A 18 8.41 1.08 -3.75
N ILE A 19 7.35 1.35 -4.52
CA ILE A 19 7.43 1.87 -5.89
C ILE A 19 7.31 3.39 -5.84
N ARG A 20 8.38 4.08 -6.24
CA ARG A 20 8.50 5.54 -6.18
C ARG A 20 9.05 6.12 -7.47
N HIS A 21 8.93 7.44 -7.63
CA HIS A 21 9.53 8.12 -8.78
C HIS A 21 11.05 8.20 -8.61
N ASP A 22 11.81 7.97 -9.68
CA ASP A 22 13.29 7.93 -9.64
C ASP A 22 13.96 9.32 -9.67
N GLY A 23 13.23 10.34 -10.11
CA GLY A 23 13.71 11.72 -10.26
C GLY A 23 13.90 12.15 -11.72
N HIS A 24 14.03 11.17 -12.62
CA HIS A 24 14.38 11.29 -14.03
C HIS A 24 13.23 10.95 -15.00
N GLY A 25 12.04 10.69 -14.47
CA GLY A 25 10.84 10.41 -15.27
C GLY A 25 10.48 8.92 -15.31
N GLY A 26 11.25 8.08 -14.63
CA GLY A 26 10.97 6.67 -14.44
C GLY A 26 10.53 6.34 -13.01
N VAL A 27 10.64 5.05 -12.70
CA VAL A 27 10.20 4.46 -11.44
C VAL A 27 11.39 3.74 -10.82
N ALA A 28 11.62 3.99 -9.54
CA ALA A 28 12.52 3.23 -8.69
C ALA A 28 11.72 2.25 -7.82
N ASP A 29 12.31 1.09 -7.59
CA ASP A 29 11.78 0.02 -6.75
C ASP A 29 12.73 -0.16 -5.55
N ASP A 30 12.22 -0.01 -4.33
CA ASP A 30 13.02 -0.20 -3.10
C ASP A 30 13.23 -1.68 -2.76
N LEU A 31 12.47 -2.59 -3.38
CA LEU A 31 12.55 -4.04 -3.18
C LEU A 31 13.26 -4.68 -4.38
N THR A 32 14.45 -4.22 -4.78
CA THR A 32 15.24 -4.77 -5.91
C THR A 32 15.90 -6.11 -5.61
N ASP A 33 16.24 -6.34 -4.35
CA ASP A 33 17.01 -7.48 -3.87
C ASP A 33 16.65 -7.78 -2.39
N PRO A 34 17.11 -8.90 -1.83
CA PRO A 34 16.75 -9.27 -0.46
C PRO A 34 17.24 -8.27 0.60
N SER A 35 18.31 -7.51 0.36
CA SER A 35 18.77 -6.50 1.32
C SER A 35 17.81 -5.33 1.40
N GLY A 36 17.23 -4.91 0.27
CA GLY A 36 16.18 -3.89 0.23
C GLY A 36 14.93 -4.31 0.99
N LEU A 37 14.48 -5.57 0.83
CA LEU A 37 13.35 -6.09 1.61
C LEU A 37 13.68 -6.19 3.10
N THR A 38 14.90 -6.61 3.44
CA THR A 38 15.35 -6.69 4.84
C THR A 38 15.29 -5.32 5.51
N ALA A 39 15.88 -4.31 4.88
CA ALA A 39 15.86 -2.94 5.37
C ALA A 39 14.44 -2.37 5.50
N TRP A 40 13.59 -2.65 4.50
CA TRP A 40 12.18 -2.24 4.55
C TRP A 40 11.45 -2.87 5.74
N VAL A 41 11.56 -4.18 5.97
CA VAL A 41 10.91 -4.84 7.11
C VAL A 41 11.42 -4.30 8.44
N GLN A 42 12.75 -4.17 8.60
CA GLN A 42 13.37 -3.65 9.82
C GLN A 42 12.93 -2.21 10.16
N ALA A 43 12.50 -1.43 9.18
CA ALA A 43 11.95 -0.09 9.37
C ALA A 43 10.49 -0.07 9.87
N HIS A 44 9.81 -1.22 10.01
CA HIS A 44 8.41 -1.32 10.47
C HIS A 44 8.24 -2.20 11.72
N PRO A 45 8.99 -1.99 12.82
CA PRO A 45 8.95 -2.84 14.01
C PRO A 45 7.58 -2.86 14.72
N ASP A 46 6.83 -1.77 14.64
CA ASP A 46 5.51 -1.66 15.27
C ASP A 46 4.42 -2.42 14.52
N ALA A 47 4.62 -2.67 13.22
CA ALA A 47 3.63 -3.31 12.35
C ALA A 47 3.98 -4.77 12.03
N LEU A 48 5.26 -5.15 12.10
CA LEU A 48 5.75 -6.47 11.71
C LEU A 48 6.45 -7.15 12.89
N PRO A 49 5.84 -8.19 13.49
CA PRO A 49 6.47 -8.96 14.55
C PRO A 49 7.82 -9.54 14.13
N GLY A 50 8.84 -9.39 14.97
CA GLY A 50 10.17 -9.91 14.70
C GLY A 50 10.97 -9.13 13.64
N ALA A 51 10.52 -7.93 13.23
CA ALA A 51 11.20 -7.13 12.21
C ALA A 51 12.70 -6.95 12.45
N GLY A 52 13.12 -6.69 13.71
CA GLY A 52 14.52 -6.42 14.04
C GLY A 52 15.49 -7.59 13.80
N ARG A 53 14.99 -8.83 13.71
CA ARG A 53 15.77 -10.04 13.40
C ARG A 53 15.52 -10.59 11.99
N PHE A 54 14.67 -9.93 11.22
CA PHE A 54 14.28 -10.39 9.91
C PHE A 54 15.45 -10.27 8.93
N VAL A 55 15.63 -11.30 8.11
CA VAL A 55 16.56 -11.33 6.97
C VAL A 55 15.81 -11.98 5.80
N ALA A 56 15.68 -11.28 4.68
CA ALA A 56 14.99 -11.80 3.52
C ALA A 56 15.88 -12.77 2.73
N ASP A 57 15.24 -13.76 2.13
CA ASP A 57 15.80 -14.58 1.05
C ASP A 57 15.13 -14.23 -0.31
N PRO A 58 15.65 -14.74 -1.45
CA PRO A 58 15.06 -14.49 -2.77
C PRO A 58 13.62 -15.00 -2.94
N VAL A 59 13.22 -16.05 -2.22
CA VAL A 59 11.88 -16.65 -2.30
C VAL A 59 10.86 -15.72 -1.65
N THR A 60 11.17 -15.25 -0.44
CA THR A 60 10.39 -14.28 0.32
C THR A 60 10.29 -12.97 -0.44
N LEU A 61 11.39 -12.50 -1.03
CA LEU A 61 11.37 -11.30 -1.90
C LEU A 61 10.39 -11.44 -3.05
N THR A 62 10.41 -12.58 -3.75
CA THR A 62 9.51 -12.86 -4.87
C THR A 62 8.05 -12.85 -4.40
N ALA A 63 7.74 -13.55 -3.30
CA ALA A 63 6.40 -13.61 -2.74
C ALA A 63 5.89 -12.23 -2.29
N VAL A 64 6.72 -11.41 -1.65
CA VAL A 64 6.34 -10.03 -1.26
C VAL A 64 6.10 -9.14 -2.48
N ARG A 65 6.91 -9.29 -3.54
CA ARG A 65 6.68 -8.56 -4.81
C ARG A 65 5.38 -8.97 -5.48
N ASP A 66 5.02 -10.25 -5.45
CA ASP A 66 3.75 -10.75 -5.97
C ASP A 66 2.55 -10.19 -5.19
N VAL A 67 2.64 -10.16 -3.86
CA VAL A 67 1.64 -9.49 -3.00
C VAL A 67 1.55 -8.01 -3.36
N ARG A 68 2.67 -7.30 -3.45
CA ARG A 68 2.69 -5.88 -3.82
C ARG A 68 2.07 -5.61 -5.20
N ALA A 69 2.34 -6.46 -6.19
CA ALA A 69 1.74 -6.35 -7.52
C ALA A 69 0.21 -6.50 -7.47
N ALA A 70 -0.28 -7.46 -6.69
CA ALA A 70 -1.70 -7.65 -6.46
C ALA A 70 -2.33 -6.46 -5.73
N VAL A 71 -1.69 -5.95 -4.67
CA VAL A 71 -2.12 -4.74 -3.94
C VAL A 71 -2.23 -3.54 -4.86
N ARG A 72 -1.21 -3.27 -5.68
CA ARG A 72 -1.23 -2.12 -6.60
C ARG A 72 -2.31 -2.25 -7.68
N ALA A 73 -2.57 -3.46 -8.19
CA ALA A 73 -3.70 -3.71 -9.10
C ALA A 73 -5.06 -3.45 -8.44
N LEU A 74 -5.23 -3.82 -7.18
CA LEU A 74 -6.47 -3.59 -6.45
C LEU A 74 -6.61 -2.13 -6.01
N PHE A 75 -5.52 -1.42 -5.74
CA PHE A 75 -5.53 0.02 -5.51
C PHE A 75 -5.97 0.77 -6.78
N ALA A 76 -5.41 0.42 -7.92
CA ALA A 76 -5.82 0.94 -9.22
C ALA A 76 -7.32 0.69 -9.51
N ARG A 77 -7.86 -0.47 -9.11
CA ARG A 77 -9.29 -0.76 -9.19
C ARG A 77 -10.11 0.10 -8.22
N ALA A 78 -9.62 0.28 -7.00
CA ALA A 78 -10.30 0.97 -5.91
C ALA A 78 -10.42 2.49 -6.13
N VAL A 79 -9.47 3.11 -6.85
CA VAL A 79 -9.50 4.57 -7.12
C VAL A 79 -10.44 4.98 -8.26
N ARG A 80 -11.08 4.01 -8.96
CA ARG A 80 -12.03 4.31 -10.04
C ARG A 80 -13.25 5.09 -9.52
N PRO A 81 -13.79 6.05 -10.31
CA PRO A 81 -13.48 6.35 -11.71
C PRO A 81 -12.22 7.19 -11.94
N GLY A 82 -11.48 7.56 -10.88
CA GLY A 82 -10.17 8.20 -11.02
C GLY A 82 -9.14 7.33 -11.73
N GLU A 83 -8.08 7.97 -12.22
CA GLU A 83 -6.97 7.31 -12.88
C GLU A 83 -6.09 6.56 -11.86
N PRO A 84 -5.54 5.39 -12.23
CA PRO A 84 -4.55 4.71 -11.40
C PRO A 84 -3.24 5.50 -11.31
N SER A 85 -2.33 5.05 -10.44
CA SER A 85 -0.98 5.61 -10.41
C SER A 85 -0.32 5.55 -11.80
N PRO A 86 0.39 6.60 -12.25
CA PRO A 86 1.11 6.57 -13.53
C PRO A 86 2.10 5.41 -13.68
N ALA A 87 2.65 4.89 -12.57
CA ALA A 87 3.53 3.72 -12.60
C ALA A 87 2.80 2.41 -12.95
N ASP A 88 1.49 2.36 -12.78
CA ASP A 88 0.68 1.15 -12.97
C ASP A 88 0.03 1.09 -14.35
N ALA A 89 -0.04 2.20 -15.08
CA ALA A 89 -0.83 2.33 -16.31
C ALA A 89 -0.55 1.26 -17.38
N ALA A 90 0.64 0.67 -17.40
CA ALA A 90 1.04 -0.35 -18.39
C ALA A 90 1.17 -1.78 -17.84
N ARG A 91 1.09 -2.02 -16.51
CA ARG A 91 1.58 -3.27 -15.90
C ARG A 91 0.73 -3.80 -14.75
N LEU A 92 -0.60 -3.64 -14.83
CA LEU A 92 -1.48 -4.21 -13.81
C LEU A 92 -1.86 -5.65 -14.08
N LEU A 93 -1.83 -6.45 -13.02
CA LEU A 93 -2.49 -7.75 -13.02
C LEU A 93 -3.99 -7.57 -13.26
N PRO A 94 -4.63 -8.49 -14.03
CA PRO A 94 -6.09 -8.55 -14.07
C PRO A 94 -6.67 -8.68 -12.66
N VAL A 95 -7.76 -7.95 -12.38
CA VAL A 95 -8.37 -7.91 -11.04
C VAL A 95 -8.65 -9.31 -10.47
N PRO A 96 -9.20 -10.28 -11.23
CA PRO A 96 -9.41 -11.63 -10.69
C PRO A 96 -8.11 -12.31 -10.23
N GLN A 97 -7.02 -12.16 -10.99
CA GLN A 97 -5.72 -12.72 -10.62
C GLN A 97 -5.11 -12.01 -9.40
N ALA A 98 -5.31 -10.69 -9.28
CA ALA A 98 -4.87 -9.94 -8.10
C ALA A 98 -5.62 -10.39 -6.84
N VAL A 99 -6.94 -10.60 -6.92
CA VAL A 99 -7.74 -11.15 -5.82
C VAL A 99 -7.27 -12.55 -5.44
N GLU A 100 -7.09 -13.44 -6.43
CA GLU A 100 -6.61 -14.80 -6.22
C GLU A 100 -5.26 -14.81 -5.50
N ARG A 101 -4.28 -14.04 -5.99
CA ARG A 101 -2.94 -13.94 -5.37
C ARG A 101 -2.98 -13.47 -3.92
N LEU A 102 -3.79 -12.46 -3.60
CA LEU A 102 -3.95 -12.02 -2.22
C LEU A 102 -4.58 -13.12 -1.35
N ASN A 103 -5.64 -13.77 -1.85
CA ASN A 103 -6.31 -14.83 -1.09
C ASN A 103 -5.39 -16.04 -0.87
N THR A 104 -4.59 -16.43 -1.87
CA THR A 104 -3.57 -17.48 -1.72
C THR A 104 -2.53 -17.12 -0.67
N ALA A 105 -2.04 -15.87 -0.65
CA ALA A 105 -1.08 -15.42 0.36
C ALA A 105 -1.69 -15.39 1.77
N VAL A 106 -2.95 -14.95 1.91
CA VAL A 106 -3.68 -15.00 3.18
C VAL A 106 -3.85 -16.44 3.67
N ALA A 107 -4.14 -17.37 2.77
CA ALA A 107 -4.37 -18.79 3.09
C ALA A 107 -3.13 -19.53 3.61
N LEU A 108 -1.93 -18.95 3.51
CA LEU A 108 -0.71 -19.51 4.11
C LEU A 108 -0.77 -19.59 5.64
N VAL A 109 -1.64 -18.79 6.27
CA VAL A 109 -1.80 -18.77 7.73
C VAL A 109 -3.28 -18.90 8.08
N PRO A 110 -3.70 -20.04 8.63
CA PRO A 110 -5.04 -20.18 9.17
C PRO A 110 -5.31 -19.12 10.24
N THR A 111 -6.51 -18.55 10.21
CA THR A 111 -6.97 -17.63 11.23
C THR A 111 -8.25 -18.11 11.88
N VAL A 112 -8.42 -17.83 13.16
CA VAL A 112 -9.63 -18.13 13.91
C VAL A 112 -10.33 -16.84 14.33
N PRO A 113 -11.68 -16.80 14.32
CA PRO A 113 -12.40 -15.68 14.90
C PRO A 113 -12.27 -15.71 16.43
N VAL A 114 -11.88 -14.58 17.02
CA VAL A 114 -11.79 -14.39 18.46
C VAL A 114 -12.70 -13.23 18.85
N LEU A 115 -13.62 -13.50 19.79
CA LEU A 115 -14.51 -12.50 20.36
C LEU A 115 -13.78 -11.77 21.49
N GLY A 116 -13.55 -10.47 21.30
CA GLY A 116 -13.12 -9.56 22.34
C GLY A 116 -14.30 -8.75 22.86
N TRP A 117 -14.45 -8.67 24.18
CA TRP A 117 -15.49 -7.88 24.82
C TRP A 117 -14.88 -7.18 26.04
N ALA A 118 -14.57 -5.89 25.88
CA ALA A 118 -14.11 -5.06 26.99
C ALA A 118 -15.33 -4.50 27.74
N GLU A 119 -15.15 -4.21 29.03
CA GLU A 119 -16.23 -3.83 29.95
C GLU A 119 -17.03 -2.61 29.49
N ASP A 120 -16.37 -1.63 28.89
CA ASP A 120 -16.97 -0.38 28.40
C ASP A 120 -16.98 -0.26 26.86
N ALA A 121 -17.03 -1.38 26.12
CA ALA A 121 -17.02 -1.36 24.66
C ALA A 121 -17.96 -2.38 24.02
N ASP A 122 -18.41 -2.07 22.79
CA ASP A 122 -19.12 -3.02 21.96
C ASP A 122 -18.25 -4.25 21.66
N PRO A 123 -18.85 -5.45 21.57
CA PRO A 123 -18.11 -6.66 21.23
C PRO A 123 -17.49 -6.56 19.83
N VAL A 124 -16.24 -6.99 19.71
CA VAL A 124 -15.49 -7.00 18.46
C VAL A 124 -15.02 -8.41 18.12
N VAL A 125 -15.24 -8.85 16.88
CA VAL A 125 -14.65 -10.09 16.38
C VAL A 125 -13.37 -9.74 15.63
N ARG A 126 -12.25 -10.31 16.06
CA ARG A 126 -10.95 -10.19 15.39
C ARG A 126 -10.54 -11.52 14.79
N GLN A 127 -9.79 -11.48 13.70
CA GLN A 127 -9.20 -12.68 13.12
C GLN A 127 -7.79 -12.83 13.69
N GLU A 128 -7.55 -13.86 14.50
CA GLU A 128 -6.23 -14.14 15.07
C GLU A 128 -5.54 -15.25 14.27
N ALA A 129 -4.24 -15.06 14.01
CA ALA A 129 -3.43 -16.06 13.33
C ALA A 129 -3.19 -17.26 14.26
N VAL A 130 -3.30 -18.47 13.71
CA VAL A 130 -2.98 -19.71 14.42
C VAL A 130 -1.50 -20.04 14.19
N GLY A 131 -0.73 -20.13 15.27
CA GLY A 131 0.71 -20.42 15.24
C GLY A 131 1.58 -19.20 15.51
N ALA A 132 2.87 -19.44 15.78
CA ALA A 132 3.77 -18.42 16.32
C ALA A 132 4.40 -17.49 15.26
N ASP A 133 4.55 -17.96 14.01
CA ASP A 133 5.29 -17.20 12.98
C ASP A 133 4.55 -17.24 11.63
N ALA A 134 3.78 -16.19 11.36
CA ALA A 134 3.18 -15.97 10.05
C ALA A 134 4.27 -15.53 9.04
N PRO A 135 4.39 -16.18 7.85
CA PRO A 135 5.30 -15.71 6.81
C PRO A 135 4.92 -14.28 6.38
N LEU A 136 5.94 -13.46 6.12
CA LEU A 136 5.77 -12.04 5.79
C LEU A 136 4.75 -11.76 4.66
N PRO A 137 4.74 -12.51 3.53
CA PRO A 137 3.72 -12.32 2.49
C PRO A 137 2.28 -12.44 3.01
N ALA A 138 2.02 -13.35 3.94
CA ALA A 138 0.70 -13.54 4.53
C ALA A 138 0.30 -12.36 5.43
N LEU A 139 1.22 -11.86 6.26
CA LEU A 139 1.00 -10.67 7.08
C LEU A 139 0.64 -9.45 6.21
N LEU A 140 1.42 -9.21 5.16
CA LEU A 140 1.19 -8.10 4.23
C LEU A 140 -0.12 -8.25 3.45
N ALA A 141 -0.45 -9.46 3.01
CA ALA A 141 -1.69 -9.74 2.30
C ALA A 141 -2.91 -9.54 3.21
N ARG A 142 -2.84 -9.97 4.47
CA ARG A 142 -3.91 -9.76 5.47
C ARG A 142 -4.15 -8.28 5.71
N ALA A 143 -3.10 -7.49 5.93
CA ALA A 143 -3.22 -6.04 6.09
C ALA A 143 -3.85 -5.38 4.85
N ALA A 144 -3.46 -5.80 3.65
CA ALA A 144 -4.05 -5.30 2.41
C ALA A 144 -5.53 -5.65 2.26
N VAL A 145 -5.93 -6.90 2.58
CA VAL A 145 -7.33 -7.33 2.55
C VAL A 145 -8.17 -6.56 3.57
N ALA A 146 -7.67 -6.42 4.81
CA ALA A 146 -8.34 -5.65 5.85
C ALA A 146 -8.54 -4.18 5.42
N PHE A 147 -7.50 -3.54 4.88
CA PHE A 147 -7.60 -2.20 4.35
C PHE A 147 -8.61 -2.08 3.20
N LEU A 148 -8.55 -2.96 2.19
CA LEU A 148 -9.44 -2.92 1.03
C LEU A 148 -10.90 -3.18 1.40
N ALA A 149 -11.16 -3.98 2.44
CA ALA A 149 -12.50 -4.22 2.96
C ALA A 149 -13.02 -3.08 3.89
N SER A 150 -12.13 -2.20 4.35
CA SER A 150 -12.47 -1.13 5.28
C SER A 150 -13.08 0.12 4.61
N PRO A 151 -13.75 1.00 5.38
CA PRO A 151 -14.18 2.32 4.90
C PRO A 151 -13.03 3.20 4.40
N ASP A 152 -11.81 3.04 4.92
CA ASP A 152 -10.64 3.84 4.51
C ASP A 152 -10.29 3.67 3.02
N ARG A 153 -10.69 2.54 2.41
CA ARG A 153 -10.57 2.35 0.95
C ARG A 153 -11.21 3.51 0.18
N GLN A 154 -12.33 4.07 0.66
CA GLN A 154 -13.03 5.16 -0.04
C GLN A 154 -12.23 6.47 -0.05
N ARG A 155 -11.24 6.60 0.84
CA ARG A 155 -10.32 7.73 0.95
C ARG A 155 -9.06 7.53 0.10
N LEU A 156 -8.81 6.33 -0.43
CA LEU A 156 -7.63 6.02 -1.27
C LEU A 156 -7.66 6.82 -2.58
N ARG A 157 -6.54 7.45 -2.93
CA ARG A 157 -6.35 8.22 -4.17
C ARG A 157 -4.98 7.93 -4.77
N ALA A 158 -4.85 8.09 -6.09
CA ALA A 158 -3.56 8.19 -6.77
C ALA A 158 -3.13 9.66 -6.85
N CYS A 159 -1.84 9.95 -6.69
CA CYS A 159 -1.33 11.30 -6.82
C CYS A 159 -0.87 11.57 -8.25
N HIS A 160 -1.52 12.53 -8.92
CA HIS A 160 -1.23 12.92 -10.30
C HIS A 160 -0.34 14.16 -10.42
N ALA A 161 0.38 14.53 -9.35
CA ALA A 161 1.35 15.61 -9.46
C ALA A 161 2.46 15.19 -10.44
N PRO A 162 3.05 16.15 -11.19
CA PRO A 162 4.17 15.84 -12.09
C PRO A 162 5.24 15.05 -11.34
N ARG A 163 5.69 13.95 -11.95
CA ARG A 163 6.71 13.05 -11.40
C ARG A 163 6.29 12.41 -10.06
N CYS A 164 5.01 12.08 -9.89
CA CYS A 164 4.51 11.33 -8.74
C CYS A 164 3.84 10.03 -9.20
N VAL A 165 4.08 8.95 -8.44
CA VAL A 165 3.52 7.62 -8.70
C VAL A 165 2.92 6.99 -7.43
N ARG A 166 2.72 7.80 -6.39
CA ARG A 166 2.28 7.34 -5.07
C ARG A 166 0.75 7.24 -5.02
N TYR A 167 0.26 6.22 -4.34
CA TYR A 167 -1.07 6.25 -3.73
C TYR A 167 -1.01 7.00 -2.40
N PHE A 168 -2.15 7.48 -1.92
CA PHE A 168 -2.31 8.08 -0.59
C PHE A 168 -3.73 7.93 -0.09
N ILE A 169 -3.91 7.98 1.23
CA ILE A 169 -5.23 8.07 1.86
C ILE A 169 -5.52 9.53 2.13
N LYS A 170 -6.69 10.00 1.68
CA LYS A 170 -7.13 11.38 1.84
C LYS A 170 -7.51 11.64 3.31
N GLU A 171 -6.80 12.55 3.96
CA GLU A 171 -7.04 12.93 5.35
C GLU A 171 -8.11 14.02 5.49
N HIS A 172 -8.23 14.91 4.49
CA HIS A 172 -9.25 15.97 4.50
C HIS A 172 -9.84 16.24 3.12
N PRO A 173 -11.09 16.76 3.01
CA PRO A 173 -11.79 16.94 1.72
C PRO A 173 -11.07 17.77 0.66
N ARG A 174 -10.18 18.68 1.06
CA ARG A 174 -9.38 19.53 0.15
C ARG A 174 -8.02 18.94 -0.27
N GLN A 175 -7.65 17.76 0.22
CA GLN A 175 -6.35 17.16 -0.13
C GLN A 175 -6.42 16.55 -1.53
N GLU A 176 -5.72 17.18 -2.47
CA GLU A 176 -5.59 16.71 -3.87
C GLU A 176 -4.27 15.95 -4.11
N TRP A 177 -3.28 16.15 -3.25
CA TRP A 177 -1.91 15.66 -3.46
C TRP A 177 -1.42 14.87 -2.24
N CYS A 178 -0.57 13.87 -2.48
CA CYS A 178 -0.06 13.03 -1.39
C CYS A 178 0.84 13.79 -0.39
N LYS A 179 1.48 14.89 -0.81
CA LYS A 179 2.34 15.74 0.01
C LYS A 179 2.29 17.20 -0.48
N PRO A 180 2.56 18.21 0.37
CA PRO A 180 2.61 19.62 -0.04
C PRO A 180 3.56 19.90 -1.21
N SER A 181 4.73 19.23 -1.25
CA SER A 181 5.70 19.35 -2.33
C SER A 181 5.14 18.90 -3.70
N CYS A 182 4.18 17.98 -3.73
CA CYS A 182 3.50 17.56 -4.95
C CYS A 182 2.58 18.66 -5.48
N GLY A 183 1.87 19.38 -4.60
CA GLY A 183 1.08 20.55 -4.97
C GLY A 183 1.93 21.69 -5.53
N ASN A 184 3.11 21.93 -4.94
CA ASN A 184 4.07 22.91 -5.47
C ASN A 184 4.55 22.53 -6.89
N ARG A 185 4.92 21.26 -7.11
CA ARG A 185 5.30 20.78 -8.46
C ARG A 185 4.18 20.96 -9.49
N ALA A 186 2.93 20.65 -9.11
CA ALA A 186 1.78 20.84 -9.99
C ALA A 186 1.57 22.32 -10.34
N ARG A 187 1.73 23.24 -9.38
CA ARG A 187 1.63 24.68 -9.61
C ARG A 187 2.71 25.19 -10.57
N VAL A 188 3.97 24.78 -10.36
CA VAL A 188 5.11 25.15 -11.21
C VAL A 188 4.91 24.63 -12.64
N ALA A 189 4.52 23.37 -12.82
CA ALA A 189 4.23 22.83 -14.15
C ALA A 189 3.16 23.63 -14.90
N ARG A 190 2.04 23.98 -14.24
CA ARG A 190 0.99 24.82 -14.84
C ARG A 190 1.47 26.22 -15.21
N HIS A 191 2.46 26.78 -14.50
CA HIS A 191 3.07 28.06 -14.87
C HIS A 191 3.88 27.91 -16.16
N HIS A 192 4.77 26.93 -16.24
CA HIS A 192 5.57 26.67 -17.45
C HIS A 192 4.70 26.39 -18.68
N GLU A 193 3.66 25.56 -18.56
CA GLU A 193 2.75 25.28 -19.69
C GLU A 193 2.01 26.51 -20.20
N ARG A 194 1.69 27.47 -19.33
CA ARG A 194 1.08 28.74 -19.74
C ARG A 194 2.07 29.61 -20.51
N HIS A 195 3.30 29.74 -20.02
CA HIS A 195 4.34 30.51 -20.71
C HIS A 195 4.76 29.89 -22.05
N LYS A 196 4.77 28.56 -22.17
CA LYS A 196 5.07 27.85 -23.42
C LYS A 196 3.98 28.04 -24.49
N LYS A 197 2.73 28.30 -24.10
CA LYS A 197 1.60 28.54 -25.02
C LYS A 197 1.47 29.99 -25.47
N SER A 198 2.17 30.91 -24.80
CA SER A 198 2.17 32.35 -25.12
C SER A 198 3.42 32.80 -25.89
N ALA A 199 4.35 31.88 -26.14
CA ALA A 199 5.52 32.06 -27.00
C ALA A 199 5.31 31.31 -28.31
#